data_AF-A0A353HRD1-F1
#
_entry.id   AF-A0A353HRD1-F1
#
_cell.length_a   1.000
_cell.length_b   1.000
_cell.length_c   1.000
_cell.angle_alpha   90.00
_cell.angle_beta   90.00
_cell.angle_gamma   90.00
#
_symmetry.space_group_name_H-M   'P 1'
#
loop_
_entity.id
_entity.type
_entity.pdbx_description
1 polymer ?
#
loop_
_entity_poly.entity_id
_entity_poly.type
_entity_poly.pdbx_seq_one_letter_code
_entity_poly.pdbx_strand_id
1 'polypeptide(L)'
;MTGRLRLWSYRWPRAVLDALLPCSCALCGETAAAVVCTPCRDRYAVSDAVRCPCCANPLGVHEHTGQRCAGCIAEAPHFDATVAAADY
;
A
#
# COMPACT_ATOMS: atom_id res chain seq x y z
N MET A 1 -34.27 -11.03 -16.13
CA MET A 1 -34.04 -11.39 -14.70
C MET A 1 -33.00 -12.53 -14.61
N THR A 2 -31.77 -12.32 -15.10
CA THR A 2 -30.77 -13.41 -15.27
C THR A 2 -29.35 -13.03 -14.84
N GLY A 3 -29.14 -11.81 -14.33
CA GLY A 3 -27.82 -11.34 -13.88
C GLY A 3 -27.45 -11.68 -12.43
N ARG A 4 -28.43 -11.95 -11.55
CA ARG A 4 -28.18 -12.21 -10.12
C ARG A 4 -27.65 -13.61 -9.80
N LEU A 5 -27.90 -14.61 -10.66
CA LEU A 5 -27.51 -15.99 -10.40
C LEU A 5 -26.03 -16.31 -10.72
N ARG A 6 -25.39 -15.53 -11.61
CA ARG A 6 -23.97 -15.70 -11.97
C ARG A 6 -22.98 -15.16 -10.92
N LEU A 7 -23.42 -14.22 -10.07
CA LEU A 7 -22.57 -13.66 -9.01
C LEU A 7 -22.51 -14.56 -7.77
N TRP A 8 -23.51 -15.44 -7.58
CA TRP A 8 -23.54 -16.37 -6.46
C TRP A 8 -22.60 -17.57 -6.67
N SER A 9 -22.47 -18.02 -7.92
CA SER A 9 -21.66 -19.17 -8.35
C SER A 9 -20.17 -18.87 -8.52
N TYR A 10 -19.70 -17.64 -8.33
CA TYR A 10 -18.26 -17.30 -8.40
C TYR A 10 -17.63 -16.99 -7.03
N ARG A 11 -18.40 -17.04 -5.92
CA ARG A 11 -17.88 -16.76 -4.57
C ARG A 11 -17.22 -17.98 -3.92
N TRP A 12 -17.81 -19.17 -4.10
CA TRP A 12 -17.27 -20.43 -3.59
C TRP A 12 -15.91 -20.84 -4.19
N PRO A 13 -15.59 -20.65 -5.48
CA PRO A 13 -14.29 -21.08 -6.01
C PRO A 13 -13.19 -20.15 -5.52
N ARG A 14 -13.49 -18.86 -5.31
CA ARG A 14 -12.54 -17.87 -4.81
C ARG A 14 -12.18 -18.11 -3.35
N ALA A 15 -13.17 -18.38 -2.49
CA ALA A 15 -12.91 -18.72 -1.09
C ALA A 15 -12.09 -20.01 -0.92
N VAL A 16 -12.30 -21.01 -1.78
CA VAL A 16 -11.50 -22.24 -1.81
C VAL A 16 -10.07 -21.95 -2.31
N LEU A 17 -9.93 -21.11 -3.34
CA LEU A 17 -8.61 -20.71 -3.85
C LEU A 17 -7.81 -19.95 -2.79
N ASP A 18 -8.43 -18.99 -2.10
CA ASP A 18 -7.79 -18.19 -1.05
C ASP A 18 -7.33 -19.07 0.14
N ALA A 19 -8.02 -20.20 0.40
CA ALA A 19 -7.63 -21.16 1.42
C ALA A 19 -6.50 -22.11 0.98
N LEU A 20 -6.45 -22.48 -0.30
CA LEU A 20 -5.48 -23.45 -0.84
C LEU A 20 -4.21 -22.79 -1.39
N LEU A 21 -4.27 -21.52 -1.81
CA LEU A 21 -3.16 -20.74 -2.32
C LEU A 21 -3.01 -19.47 -1.47
N PRO A 22 -2.49 -19.59 -0.24
CA PRO A 22 -2.17 -18.41 0.53
C PRO A 22 -1.01 -17.64 -0.13
N CYS A 23 -1.02 -16.33 0.03
CA CYS A 23 0.09 -15.48 -0.41
C CYS A 23 1.14 -15.40 0.69
N SER A 24 2.40 -15.12 0.34
CA SER A 24 3.37 -14.60 1.31
C SER A 24 3.15 -13.09 1.48
N CYS A 25 3.14 -12.61 2.72
CA CYS A 25 3.09 -11.18 3.03
C CYS A 25 4.27 -10.46 2.35
N ALA A 26 3.99 -9.42 1.58
CA ALA A 26 5.01 -8.63 0.86
C ALA A 26 5.98 -7.88 1.78
N LEU A 27 5.67 -7.76 3.09
CA LEU A 27 6.51 -7.08 4.07
C LEU A 27 7.29 -8.05 4.96
N CYS A 28 6.62 -9.01 5.63
CA CYS A 28 7.28 -9.94 6.56
C CYS A 28 7.55 -11.35 6.01
N GLY A 29 6.99 -11.70 4.85
CA GLY A 29 7.15 -13.01 4.23
C GLY A 29 6.27 -14.14 4.82
N GLU A 30 5.58 -13.92 5.94
CA GLU A 30 4.68 -14.92 6.53
C GLU A 30 3.44 -15.18 5.67
N THR A 31 2.82 -16.34 5.84
CA THR A 31 1.57 -16.73 5.18
C THR A 31 0.45 -15.73 5.47
N ALA A 32 -0.22 -15.24 4.43
CA ALA A 32 -1.24 -14.22 4.52
C ALA A 32 -2.40 -14.48 3.54
N ALA A 33 -3.61 -14.12 3.97
CA ALA A 33 -4.80 -14.11 3.13
C ALA A 33 -4.90 -12.87 2.20
N ALA A 34 -3.91 -11.98 2.26
CA ALA A 34 -3.83 -10.76 1.45
C ALA A 34 -2.36 -10.42 1.16
N VAL A 35 -2.12 -9.49 0.23
CA VAL A 35 -0.76 -9.06 -0.17
C VAL A 35 0.08 -8.56 1.02
N VAL A 36 -0.55 -7.88 1.98
CA VAL A 36 0.07 -7.51 3.26
C VAL A 36 -0.78 -8.14 4.37
N CYS A 37 -0.18 -8.73 5.39
CA CYS A 37 -0.94 -9.29 6.52
C CYS A 37 -1.52 -8.16 7.40
N THR A 38 -2.56 -8.44 8.18
CA THR A 38 -3.18 -7.45 9.08
C THR A 38 -2.16 -6.85 10.06
N PRO A 39 -1.29 -7.64 10.73
CA PRO A 39 -0.27 -7.07 11.62
C PRO A 39 0.67 -6.07 10.92
N CYS A 40 1.13 -6.38 9.71
CA CYS A 40 2.00 -5.47 8.96
C CYS A 40 1.24 -4.23 8.46
N ARG A 41 -0.02 -4.35 8.06
CA ARG A 41 -0.85 -3.18 7.72
C ARG A 41 -1.00 -2.26 8.92
N ASP A 42 -1.39 -2.80 10.07
CA ASP A 42 -1.63 -1.99 11.26
C ASP A 42 -0.35 -1.29 11.74
N ARG A 43 0.82 -1.91 11.49
CA ARG A 43 2.13 -1.35 11.84
C ARG A 43 2.65 -0.30 10.87
N TYR A 44 2.44 -0.48 9.56
CA TYR A 44 3.12 0.30 8.52
C TYR A 44 2.20 1.13 7.62
N ALA A 45 0.90 0.83 7.58
CA ALA A 45 -0.04 1.58 6.73
C ALA A 45 -0.53 2.89 7.38
N VAL A 46 -0.32 3.07 8.68
CA VAL A 46 -0.69 4.28 9.41
C VAL A 46 0.52 5.19 9.49
N SER A 47 0.49 6.29 8.75
CA SER A 47 1.55 7.30 8.76
C SER A 47 0.95 8.70 8.84
N ASP A 48 1.19 9.38 9.95
CA ASP A 48 0.93 10.83 10.08
C ASP A 48 2.13 11.66 9.61
N ALA A 49 3.14 11.03 9.01
CA ALA A 49 4.33 11.72 8.55
C ALA A 49 3.98 12.68 7.40
N VAL A 50 4.39 13.94 7.55
CA VAL A 50 4.41 14.89 6.44
C VAL A 50 5.43 14.39 5.42
N ARG A 51 5.04 14.28 4.15
CA ARG A 51 5.89 13.76 3.07
C ARG A 51 6.12 14.78 1.99
N CYS A 52 7.25 14.62 1.29
CA CYS A 52 7.49 15.35 0.06
C CYS A 52 6.41 14.99 -0.99
N PRO A 53 5.75 15.96 -1.65
CA PRO A 53 4.73 15.67 -2.65
C PRO A 53 5.29 15.08 -3.95
N CYS A 54 6.61 15.08 -4.13
CA CYS A 54 7.28 14.55 -5.33
C CYS A 54 7.79 13.12 -5.08
N CYS A 55 8.71 12.93 -4.13
CA CYS A 55 9.33 11.62 -3.88
C CYS A 55 8.70 10.80 -2.75
N ALA A 56 7.66 11.31 -2.06
CA ALA A 56 6.98 10.66 -0.94
C ALA A 56 7.85 10.29 0.28
N ASN A 57 9.13 10.68 0.30
CA ASN A 57 9.97 10.52 1.49
C ASN A 57 9.41 11.36 2.66
N PRO A 58 9.52 10.85 3.89
CA PRO A 58 9.14 11.60 5.08
C PRO A 58 9.99 12.86 5.18
N LEU A 59 9.35 13.95 5.55
CA LEU A 59 9.99 15.18 5.98
C LEU A 59 10.17 15.13 7.50
N GLY A 60 11.05 15.98 8.03
CA GLY A 60 11.18 16.15 9.47
C GLY A 60 9.91 16.69 10.13
N VAL A 61 9.95 16.72 11.46
CA VAL A 61 8.80 17.05 12.32
C VAL A 61 8.39 18.53 12.27
N HIS A 62 9.21 19.39 11.67
CA HIS A 62 8.95 20.83 11.59
C HIS A 62 8.51 21.28 10.19
N GLU A 63 8.48 20.36 9.24
CA GLU A 63 8.09 20.63 7.87
C GLU A 63 6.58 20.59 7.68
N HIS A 64 6.12 21.30 6.65
CA HIS A 64 4.70 21.45 6.35
C HIS A 64 4.29 20.65 5.12
N THR A 65 3.01 20.26 5.08
CA THR A 65 2.41 19.59 3.93
C THR A 65 2.60 20.40 2.65
N GLY A 66 3.04 19.74 1.58
CA GLY A 66 3.32 20.38 0.30
C GLY A 66 4.76 20.89 0.12
N GLN A 67 5.59 20.86 1.17
CA GLN A 67 6.99 21.21 1.04
C GLN A 67 7.78 20.14 0.28
N ARG A 68 8.63 20.55 -0.68
CA ARG A 68 9.59 19.65 -1.34
C ARG A 68 10.81 19.43 -0.44
N CYS A 69 11.33 18.20 -0.41
CA CYS A 69 12.57 17.91 0.32
C CYS A 69 13.78 18.51 -0.41
N ALA A 70 14.90 18.69 0.31
CA ALA A 70 16.12 19.26 -0.24
C ALA A 70 16.66 18.47 -1.44
N GLY A 71 16.54 17.14 -1.43
CA GLY A 71 16.96 16.30 -2.55
C GLY A 71 16.19 16.61 -3.84
N CYS A 72 14.85 16.67 -3.76
CA CYS A 72 14.02 17.04 -4.91
C CYS A 72 14.22 18.49 -5.35
N ILE A 73 14.66 19.40 -4.49
CA ILE A 73 14.97 20.78 -4.87
C ILE A 73 16.31 20.84 -5.59
N ALA A 74 17.31 20.13 -5.08
CA ALA A 74 18.67 20.11 -5.63
C ALA A 74 18.74 19.49 -7.02
N GLU A 75 18.02 18.38 -7.23
CA GLU A 75 17.92 17.71 -8.53
C GLU A 75 16.49 17.25 -8.77
N ALA A 76 15.95 17.57 -9.95
CA ALA A 76 14.60 17.18 -10.29
C ALA A 76 14.58 15.68 -10.66
N PRO A 77 13.76 14.84 -10.00
CA PRO A 77 13.67 13.44 -10.37
C PRO A 77 13.02 13.27 -11.74
N HIS A 78 13.23 12.11 -12.38
CA HIS A 78 12.61 11.72 -13.66
C HIS A 78 11.12 11.35 -13.57
N PHE A 79 10.43 11.81 -12.54
CA PHE A 79 9.02 11.58 -12.28
C PHE A 79 8.41 12.83 -11.63
N ASP A 80 7.12 13.05 -11.83
CA ASP A 80 6.43 14.22 -11.27
C ASP A 80 6.04 14.00 -9.80
N ALA A 81 5.50 12.81 -9.49
CA ALA A 81 5.02 12.46 -8.16
C ALA A 81 5.06 10.95 -7.91
N THR A 82 5.16 10.59 -6.63
CA THR A 82 5.11 9.22 -6.12
C THR A 82 4.22 9.18 -4.89
N VAL A 83 3.70 7.99 -4.56
CA VAL A 83 2.87 7.75 -3.38
C VAL A 83 3.51 6.63 -2.58
N ALA A 84 3.76 6.87 -1.29
CA ALA A 84 4.19 5.84 -0.37
C ALA A 84 2.97 5.02 0.08
N ALA A 85 2.97 3.72 -0.21
CA ALA A 85 1.88 2.81 0.19
C ALA A 85 1.93 2.45 1.68
N ALA A 86 3.12 2.53 2.29
CA ALA A 86 3.38 2.25 3.69
C ALA A 86 4.66 2.98 4.13
N ASP A 87 4.85 3.10 5.43
CA ASP A 87 6.15 3.39 6.02
C ASP A 87 7.11 2.21 5.85
N TYR A 88 8.39 2.53 5.67
CA TYR A 88 9.50 1.58 5.49
C TYR A 88 10.48 1.66 6.66
#